data_AF-A0A2W4U3S8-F1
#
_entry.id   AF-A0A2W4U3S8-F1
#
_cell.length_a   1.000
_cell.length_b   1.000
_cell.length_c   1.000
_cell.angle_alpha   90.00
_cell.angle_beta   90.00
_cell.angle_gamma   90.00
#
_symmetry.space_group_name_H-M   'P 1'
#
loop_
_entity.id
_entity.type
_entity.pdbx_description
1 polymer ?
#
loop_
_entity_poly.entity_id
_entity_poly.type
_entity_poly.pdbx_seq_one_letter_code
_entity_poly.pdbx_strand_id
1 'polypeptide(L)'
;MVKQEKACFSKKRWAVGDDPRKGNRMIKNYLKVIQNAFETACRSSINKAKTGNINKIKQGVVNDFERLNNLSKELECQISNEYLTLKLRLLDVKYEMELKKQEEKERSRMLNDKIRKEKKERDNLEKEKQKEEEAANQEKEYREELEKIKIEMGKAIGSKMKELQEKTKV
;
A
#
# COMPACT_ATOMS: atom_id res chain seq x y z
N MET A 1 -4.32 2.28 30.25
CA MET A 1 -3.06 2.53 30.97
C MET A 1 -3.04 1.65 32.21
N VAL A 2 -2.01 0.81 32.38
CA VAL A 2 -1.78 0.12 33.64
C VAL A 2 -1.36 1.18 34.67
N LYS A 3 -2.01 1.21 35.85
CA LYS A 3 -1.58 2.10 36.95
C LYS A 3 -0.09 1.87 37.22
N GLN A 4 0.70 2.92 37.46
CA GLN A 4 2.16 2.83 37.66
C GLN A 4 2.56 1.73 38.66
N GLU A 5 1.79 1.57 39.73
CA GLU A 5 2.02 0.59 40.80
C GLU A 5 1.85 -0.89 40.36
N LYS A 6 1.26 -1.14 39.19
CA LYS A 6 1.14 -2.50 38.60
C LYS A 6 2.16 -2.77 37.49
N ALA A 7 2.74 -1.72 36.89
CA ALA A 7 3.72 -1.86 35.81
C ALA A 7 5.11 -2.19 36.36
N CYS A 8 5.52 -1.50 37.44
CA CYS A 8 6.75 -1.79 38.17
C CYS A 8 6.45 -1.77 39.67
N PHE A 9 7.05 -2.70 40.42
CA PHE A 9 6.85 -2.81 41.86
C PHE A 9 8.16 -3.17 42.57
N SER A 10 8.21 -2.93 43.88
CA SER A 10 9.30 -3.39 44.75
C SER A 10 8.73 -4.30 45.83
N LYS A 11 9.44 -5.39 46.15
CA LYS A 11 9.01 -6.34 47.19
C LYS A 11 9.50 -5.97 48.59
N LYS A 12 10.54 -5.14 48.69
CA LYS A 12 11.19 -4.80 49.96
C LYS A 12 10.90 -3.38 50.40
N ARG A 13 10.72 -3.19 51.71
CA ARG A 13 10.73 -1.87 52.32
C ARG A 13 12.16 -1.41 52.51
N TRP A 14 12.48 -0.24 51.96
CA TRP A 14 13.80 0.37 52.07
C TRP A 14 13.77 1.57 53.01
N ALA A 15 14.87 1.79 53.72
CA ALA A 15 15.17 2.98 54.48
C ALA A 15 16.48 3.59 53.98
N VAL A 16 16.61 4.91 54.10
CA VAL A 16 17.86 5.63 53.80
C VAL A 16 18.36 6.22 55.11
N GLY A 17 19.43 5.63 55.66
CA GLY A 17 19.75 5.77 57.08
C GLY A 17 18.60 5.22 57.93
N ASP A 18 18.17 5.98 58.91
CA ASP A 18 17.06 5.61 59.82
C ASP A 18 15.67 6.09 59.34
N ASP A 19 15.57 6.67 58.13
CA ASP A 19 14.32 7.24 57.62
C ASP A 19 13.64 6.34 56.57
N PRO A 20 12.59 5.59 56.93
CA PRO A 20 11.83 4.76 56.00
C PRO A 20 10.99 5.57 55.00
N ARG A 21 10.64 6.83 55.31
CA ARG A 21 9.91 7.70 54.37
C ARG A 21 10.81 8.13 53.23
N LYS A 22 12.09 8.42 53.51
CA LYS A 22 13.10 8.71 52.48
C LYS A 22 13.35 7.50 51.59
N GLY A 23 13.46 6.30 52.16
CA GLY A 23 13.62 5.06 51.38
C GLY A 23 12.42 4.76 50.47
N ASN A 24 11.19 4.90 50.97
CA ASN A 24 9.99 4.78 50.13
C ASN A 24 9.97 5.78 48.96
N ARG A 25 10.39 7.03 49.20
CA ARG A 25 10.48 8.05 48.16
C ARG A 25 11.54 7.69 47.10
N MET A 26 12.69 7.20 47.54
CA MET A 26 13.77 6.75 46.66
C MET A 26 13.30 5.60 45.77
N ILE A 27 12.69 4.55 46.33
CA ILE A 27 12.17 3.42 45.55
C ILE A 27 11.10 3.87 44.57
N LYS A 28 10.16 4.75 44.98
CA LYS A 28 9.14 5.28 44.07
C LYS A 28 9.76 6.04 42.89
N ASN A 29 10.81 6.83 43.12
CA ASN A 29 11.52 7.53 42.05
C ASN A 29 12.27 6.55 41.14
N TYR A 30 12.92 5.55 41.72
CA TYR A 30 13.65 4.53 40.97
C TYR A 30 12.74 3.67 40.08
N LEU A 31 11.57 3.27 40.59
CA LEU A 31 10.55 2.56 39.81
C LEU A 31 10.09 3.38 38.58
N LYS A 32 9.93 4.69 38.72
CA LYS A 32 9.62 5.58 37.59
C LYS A 32 10.75 5.62 36.56
N VAL A 33 12.01 5.65 37.01
CA VAL A 33 13.17 5.64 36.11
C VAL A 33 13.20 4.35 35.29
N ILE A 34 13.06 3.18 35.94
CA ILE A 34 13.03 1.90 35.23
C ILE A 34 11.85 1.82 34.26
N GLN A 35 10.66 2.24 34.70
CA GLN A 35 9.49 2.25 33.85
C GLN A 35 9.71 3.10 32.59
N ASN A 36 10.27 4.30 32.75
CA ASN A 36 10.56 5.19 31.64
C ASN A 36 11.66 4.65 30.73
N ALA A 37 12.69 4.01 31.29
CA ALA A 37 13.75 3.37 30.54
C ALA A 37 13.19 2.23 29.67
N PHE A 38 12.36 1.36 30.24
CA PHE A 38 11.70 0.29 29.51
C PHE A 38 10.74 0.81 28.45
N GLU A 39 9.96 1.86 28.77
CA GLU A 39 9.06 2.50 27.81
C GLU A 39 9.81 3.07 26.61
N THR A 40 10.95 3.73 26.86
CA THR A 40 11.79 4.32 25.82
C THR A 40 12.40 3.24 24.93
N ALA A 41 12.89 2.16 25.53
CA ALA A 41 13.38 0.99 24.81
C ALA A 41 12.29 0.36 23.94
N CYS A 42 11.10 0.13 24.50
CA CYS A 42 9.94 -0.37 23.77
C CYS A 42 9.57 0.52 22.58
N ARG A 43 9.48 1.85 22.77
CA ARG A 43 9.16 2.80 21.70
C ARG A 43 10.20 2.76 20.58
N SER A 44 11.49 2.72 20.93
CA SER A 44 12.58 2.60 19.95
C SER A 44 12.46 1.31 19.14
N SER A 45 12.21 0.17 19.80
CA SER A 45 12.00 -1.13 19.18
C SER A 45 10.75 -1.15 18.29
N ILE A 46 9.64 -0.61 18.78
CA ILE A 46 8.38 -0.47 18.05
C ILE A 46 8.57 0.38 16.79
N ASN A 47 9.33 1.48 16.84
CA ASN A 47 9.58 2.33 15.68
C ASN A 47 10.40 1.65 14.59
N LYS A 48 11.23 0.67 14.95
CA LYS A 48 12.03 -0.14 14.01
C LYS A 48 11.29 -1.37 13.48
N ALA A 49 10.07 -1.63 13.97
CA ALA A 49 9.27 -2.78 13.56
C ALA A 49 8.81 -2.66 12.11
N LYS A 50 9.08 -3.72 11.35
CA LYS A 50 8.66 -3.95 9.96
C LYS A 50 8.09 -5.36 9.87
N THR A 51 7.34 -5.65 8.82
CA THR A 51 6.71 -6.96 8.60
C THR A 51 7.73 -8.12 8.64
N GLY A 52 8.93 -7.92 8.10
CA GLY A 52 9.97 -8.96 8.06
C GLY A 52 10.83 -9.14 9.32
N ASN A 53 10.72 -8.28 10.35
CA ASN A 53 11.63 -8.33 11.51
C ASN A 53 10.91 -8.39 12.87
N ILE A 54 9.58 -8.59 12.88
CA ILE A 54 8.76 -8.48 14.09
C ILE A 54 9.22 -9.40 15.22
N ASN A 55 9.59 -10.65 14.91
CA ASN A 55 10.07 -11.61 15.91
C ASN A 55 11.38 -11.14 16.57
N LYS A 56 12.30 -10.57 15.78
CA LYS A 56 13.55 -9.99 16.28
C LYS A 56 13.29 -8.80 17.19
N ILE A 57 12.31 -7.96 16.85
CA ILE A 57 11.91 -6.82 17.67
C ILE A 57 11.27 -7.27 18.99
N LYS A 58 10.39 -8.27 18.97
CA LYS A 58 9.81 -8.87 20.18
C LYS A 58 10.90 -9.41 21.11
N GLN A 59 11.87 -10.15 20.56
CA GLN A 59 13.00 -10.65 21.32
C GLN A 59 13.85 -9.52 21.91
N GLY A 60 14.05 -8.42 21.16
CA GLY A 60 14.70 -7.23 21.69
C GLY A 60 13.99 -6.63 22.91
N VAL A 61 12.65 -6.56 22.88
CA VAL A 61 11.86 -6.08 24.03
C VAL A 61 11.97 -7.02 25.23
N VAL A 62 11.99 -8.34 25.01
CA VAL A 62 12.21 -9.32 26.09
C VAL A 62 13.61 -9.15 26.70
N ASN A 63 14.64 -8.99 25.87
CA ASN A 63 16.01 -8.79 26.35
C ASN A 63 16.15 -7.49 27.15
N ASP A 64 15.50 -6.40 26.73
CA ASP A 64 15.47 -5.15 27.48
C ASP A 64 14.74 -5.28 28.82
N PHE A 65 13.65 -6.05 28.86
CA PHE A 65 12.93 -6.37 30.09
C PHE A 65 13.83 -7.15 31.08
N GLU A 66 14.49 -8.21 30.61
CA GLU A 66 15.40 -9.02 31.43
C GLU A 66 16.58 -8.19 31.93
N ARG A 67 17.20 -7.40 31.06
CA ARG A 67 18.33 -6.52 31.41
C ARG A 67 17.94 -5.52 32.49
N LEU A 68 16.81 -4.84 32.34
CA LEU A 68 16.36 -3.84 33.32
C LEU A 68 16.00 -4.47 34.66
N ASN A 69 15.34 -5.64 34.65
CA ASN A 69 15.05 -6.40 35.88
C ASN A 69 16.32 -6.89 36.59
N ASN A 70 17.35 -7.26 35.84
CA ASN A 70 18.64 -7.64 36.41
C ASN A 70 19.35 -6.44 37.05
N LEU A 71 19.34 -5.27 36.39
CA LEU A 71 19.90 -4.03 36.94
C LEU A 71 19.17 -3.55 38.21
N SER A 72 17.90 -3.89 38.36
CA SER A 72 17.05 -3.47 39.48
C SER A 72 16.92 -4.53 40.58
N LYS A 73 17.61 -5.66 40.44
CA LYS A 73 17.53 -6.82 41.32
C LYS A 73 17.94 -6.50 42.76
N GLU A 74 19.00 -5.73 42.95
CA GLU A 74 19.52 -5.37 44.29
C GLU A 74 18.49 -4.56 45.10
N LEU A 75 17.74 -3.69 44.43
CA LEU A 75 16.68 -2.89 45.04
C LEU A 75 15.35 -3.65 45.13
N GLU A 76 15.35 -4.93 44.78
CA GLU A 76 14.17 -5.79 44.66
C GLU A 76 13.02 -5.14 43.86
N CYS A 77 13.39 -4.31 42.89
CA CYS A 77 12.47 -3.64 41.98
C CYS A 77 12.33 -4.48 40.72
N GLN A 78 11.10 -4.65 40.24
CA GLN A 78 10.79 -5.51 39.09
C GLN A 78 9.73 -4.87 38.22
N ILE A 79 9.92 -4.97 36.90
CA ILE A 79 8.89 -4.76 35.89
C ILE A 79 8.02 -6.01 35.86
N SER A 80 6.69 -5.84 35.86
CA SER A 80 5.77 -6.98 35.85
C SER A 80 5.73 -7.70 34.51
N ASN A 81 5.59 -9.03 34.55
CA ASN A 81 5.38 -9.85 33.35
C ASN A 81 4.12 -9.43 32.59
N GLU A 82 3.05 -9.05 33.31
CA GLU A 82 1.82 -8.52 32.69
C GLU A 82 2.12 -7.30 31.83
N TYR A 83 3.01 -6.40 32.29
CA TYR A 83 3.39 -5.23 31.52
C TYR A 83 4.17 -5.62 30.26
N LEU A 84 5.09 -6.58 30.35
CA LEU A 84 5.78 -7.13 29.18
C LEU A 84 4.79 -7.73 28.18
N THR A 85 3.86 -8.58 28.62
CA THR A 85 2.84 -9.20 27.77
C THR A 85 2.00 -8.15 27.03
N LEU A 86 1.60 -7.08 27.72
CA LEU A 86 0.87 -5.97 27.09
C LEU A 86 1.69 -5.27 26.01
N LYS A 87 3.01 -5.09 26.23
CA LYS A 87 3.92 -4.51 25.22
C LYS A 87 4.12 -5.42 24.02
N LEU A 88 4.21 -6.73 24.23
CA LEU A 88 4.28 -7.71 23.14
C LEU A 88 2.98 -7.75 22.33
N ARG A 89 1.81 -7.71 22.99
CA ARG A 89 0.52 -7.62 22.29
C ARG A 89 0.37 -6.32 21.50
N LEU A 90 0.89 -5.21 22.01
CA LEU A 90 0.91 -3.95 21.27
C LEU A 90 1.76 -4.05 19.99
N LEU A 91 2.90 -4.76 20.05
CA LEU A 91 3.71 -5.05 18.88
C LEU A 91 2.96 -5.90 17.84
N ASP A 92 2.18 -6.89 18.28
CA ASP A 92 1.34 -7.71 17.40
C ASP A 92 0.28 -6.88 16.68
N VAL A 93 -0.45 -6.05 17.42
CA VAL A 93 -1.43 -5.13 16.81
C VAL A 93 -0.77 -4.20 15.79
N LYS A 94 0.43 -3.70 16.09
CA LYS A 94 1.16 -2.86 15.14
C LYS A 94 1.56 -3.63 13.89
N TYR A 95 2.00 -4.87 14.03
CA TYR A 95 2.33 -5.73 12.90
C TYR A 95 1.11 -5.97 12.00
N GLU A 96 -0.05 -6.29 12.58
CA GLU A 96 -1.30 -6.46 11.83
C GLU A 96 -1.69 -5.19 11.07
N MET A 97 -1.54 -4.01 11.68
CA MET A 97 -1.82 -2.74 11.00
C MET A 97 -0.87 -2.48 9.81
N GLU A 98 0.42 -2.74 9.97
CA GLU A 98 1.40 -2.57 8.88
C GLU A 98 1.15 -3.57 7.74
N LEU A 99 0.74 -4.81 8.05
CA LEU A 99 0.34 -5.80 7.05
C LEU A 99 -0.84 -5.28 6.21
N LYS A 100 -1.92 -4.83 6.87
CA LYS A 100 -3.10 -4.28 6.18
C LYS A 100 -2.76 -3.07 5.33
N LYS A 101 -1.89 -2.19 5.81
CA LYS A 101 -1.43 -1.02 5.04
C LYS A 101 -0.66 -1.43 3.78
N GLN A 102 0.12 -2.51 3.86
CA GLN A 102 0.81 -3.06 2.69
C GLN A 102 -0.21 -3.66 1.69
N GLU A 103 -1.20 -4.42 2.17
CA GLU A 103 -2.27 -4.98 1.33
C GLU A 103 -3.07 -3.88 0.62
N GLU A 104 -3.45 -2.81 1.32
CA GLU A 104 -4.16 -1.67 0.73
C GLU A 104 -3.34 -0.99 -0.38
N LYS A 105 -2.04 -0.84 -0.16
CA LYS A 105 -1.12 -0.28 -1.16
C LYS A 105 -1.01 -1.17 -2.40
N GLU A 106 -0.95 -2.48 -2.22
CA GLU A 106 -0.93 -3.44 -3.31
C GLU A 106 -2.25 -3.46 -4.09
N ARG A 107 -3.40 -3.41 -3.40
CA ARG A 107 -4.72 -3.28 -4.03
C ARG A 107 -4.83 -2.01 -4.87
N SER A 108 -4.36 -0.87 -4.34
CA SER A 108 -4.35 0.39 -5.08
C SER A 108 -3.49 0.31 -6.35
N ARG A 109 -2.31 -0.34 -6.27
CA ARG A 109 -1.46 -0.58 -7.45
C ARG A 109 -2.17 -1.43 -8.50
N MET A 110 -2.77 -2.55 -8.09
CA MET A 110 -3.51 -3.44 -8.98
C MET A 110 -4.67 -2.71 -9.68
N LEU A 111 -5.41 -1.87 -8.95
CA LEU A 111 -6.50 -1.07 -9.50
C LEU A 111 -5.98 -0.06 -10.54
N ASN A 112 -4.90 0.65 -10.22
CA ASN A 112 -4.29 1.62 -11.14
C ASN A 112 -3.79 0.95 -12.43
N ASP A 113 -3.19 -0.24 -12.31
CA ASP A 113 -2.74 -0.99 -13.48
C ASP A 113 -3.91 -1.50 -14.33
N LYS A 114 -5.01 -1.91 -13.69
CA LYS A 114 -6.26 -2.26 -14.38
C LYS A 114 -6.82 -1.07 -15.16
N ILE A 115 -6.94 0.10 -14.52
CA ILE A 115 -7.40 1.34 -15.17
C ILE A 115 -6.51 1.70 -16.37
N ARG A 116 -5.18 1.56 -16.24
CA ARG A 116 -4.24 1.81 -17.34
C ARG A 116 -4.44 0.85 -18.51
N LYS A 117 -4.70 -0.44 -18.24
CA LYS A 117 -5.00 -1.44 -19.29
C LYS A 117 -6.32 -1.14 -19.99
N GLU A 118 -7.39 -0.92 -19.23
CA GLU A 118 -8.71 -0.57 -19.77
C GLU A 118 -8.68 0.74 -20.58
N LYS A 119 -7.84 1.72 -20.19
CA LYS A 119 -7.64 2.94 -20.97
C LYS A 119 -6.97 2.63 -22.31
N LYS A 120 -5.89 1.84 -22.32
CA LYS A 120 -5.21 1.45 -23.57
C LYS A 120 -6.12 0.66 -24.50
N GLU A 121 -6.94 -0.23 -23.96
CA GLU A 121 -7.92 -1.00 -24.72
C GLU A 121 -8.98 -0.08 -25.35
N ARG A 122 -9.50 0.90 -24.59
CA ARG A 122 -10.41 1.92 -25.14
C ARG A 122 -9.77 2.76 -26.23
N ASP A 123 -8.57 3.27 -26.00
CA ASP A 123 -7.84 4.08 -26.97
C ASP A 123 -7.57 3.29 -28.27
N ASN A 124 -7.32 1.98 -28.17
CA ASN A 124 -7.14 1.12 -29.33
C ASN A 124 -8.46 0.88 -30.08
N LEU A 125 -9.55 0.59 -29.37
CA LEU A 125 -10.87 0.43 -29.96
C LEU A 125 -11.34 1.71 -30.66
N GLU A 126 -11.08 2.88 -30.09
CA GLU A 126 -11.39 4.17 -30.73
C GLU A 126 -10.60 4.35 -32.03
N LYS A 127 -9.30 4.02 -32.03
CA LYS A 127 -8.48 4.07 -33.25
C LYS A 127 -8.93 3.07 -34.32
N GLU A 128 -9.34 1.87 -33.92
CA GLU A 128 -9.89 0.89 -34.86
C GLU A 128 -11.20 1.37 -35.47
N LYS A 129 -12.11 1.93 -34.67
CA LYS A 129 -13.35 2.53 -35.16
C LYS A 129 -13.10 3.69 -36.13
N GLN A 130 -12.15 4.57 -35.82
CA GLN A 130 -11.77 5.67 -36.72
C GLN A 130 -11.26 5.15 -38.07
N LYS A 131 -10.39 4.12 -38.05
CA LYS A 131 -9.89 3.50 -39.29
C LYS A 131 -11.00 2.83 -40.09
N GLU A 132 -11.95 2.17 -39.42
CA GLU A 132 -13.10 1.54 -40.08
C GLU A 132 -14.01 2.59 -40.74
N GLU A 133 -14.25 3.71 -40.06
CA GLU A 133 -15.02 4.84 -40.60
C GLU A 133 -14.32 5.50 -41.79
N GLU A 134 -13.01 5.73 -41.71
CA GLU A 134 -12.20 6.24 -42.82
C GLU A 134 -12.24 5.30 -44.04
N ALA A 135 -12.06 3.99 -43.83
CA ALA A 135 -12.14 2.99 -44.89
C ALA A 135 -13.54 2.94 -45.54
N ALA A 136 -14.60 3.03 -44.74
CA ALA A 136 -15.97 3.07 -45.25
C ALA A 136 -16.27 4.32 -46.08
N ASN A 137 -15.73 5.48 -45.69
CA ASN A 137 -15.84 6.71 -46.47
C ASN A 137 -15.06 6.61 -47.79
N GLN A 138 -13.83 6.08 -47.77
CA GLN A 138 -13.06 5.84 -48.99
C GLN A 138 -13.77 4.87 -49.93
N GLU A 139 -14.38 3.79 -49.42
CA GLU A 139 -15.13 2.85 -50.25
C GLU A 139 -16.35 3.51 -50.92
N LYS A 140 -17.04 4.42 -50.23
CA LYS A 140 -18.12 5.23 -50.82
C LYS A 140 -17.61 6.12 -51.93
N GLU A 141 -16.53 6.87 -51.70
CA GLU A 141 -15.92 7.74 -52.71
C GLU A 141 -15.51 6.95 -53.96
N TYR A 142 -14.84 5.80 -53.79
CA TYR A 142 -14.48 4.92 -54.90
C TYR A 142 -15.69 4.38 -55.66
N ARG A 143 -16.78 4.01 -54.97
CA ARG A 143 -18.02 3.56 -55.62
C ARG A 143 -18.64 4.67 -56.47
N GLU A 144 -18.72 5.89 -55.94
CA GLU A 144 -19.24 7.05 -56.68
C GLU A 144 -18.40 7.36 -57.92
N GLU A 145 -17.08 7.30 -57.80
CA GLU A 145 -16.17 7.54 -58.93
C GLU A 145 -16.29 6.45 -60.01
N LEU A 146 -16.41 5.18 -59.61
CA LEU A 146 -16.68 4.07 -60.54
C LEU A 146 -18.03 4.24 -61.25
N GLU A 147 -19.08 4.72 -60.56
CA GLU A 147 -20.36 4.99 -61.22
C GLU A 147 -20.24 6.11 -62.26
N LYS A 148 -19.53 7.21 -61.94
CA LYS A 148 -19.28 8.30 -62.91
C LYS A 148 -18.56 7.78 -64.14
N ILE A 149 -17.49 7.00 -63.96
CA ILE A 149 -16.73 6.38 -65.06
C ILE A 149 -17.63 5.47 -65.90
N LYS A 150 -18.48 4.64 -65.28
CA LYS A 150 -19.42 3.78 -66.01
C LYS A 150 -20.42 4.59 -66.85
N ILE A 151 -20.95 5.69 -66.30
CA ILE A 151 -21.86 6.58 -67.02
C ILE A 151 -21.15 7.22 -68.21
N GLU A 152 -19.93 7.71 -68.03
CA GLU A 152 -19.12 8.30 -69.10
C GLU A 152 -18.78 7.27 -70.19
N MET A 153 -18.37 6.06 -69.81
CA MET A 153 -18.14 4.96 -70.76
C MET A 153 -19.42 4.60 -71.52
N GLY A 154 -20.57 4.51 -70.84
CA GLY A 154 -21.86 4.26 -71.50
C GLY A 154 -22.23 5.33 -72.52
N LYS A 155 -21.99 6.61 -72.20
CA LYS A 155 -22.17 7.73 -73.14
C LYS A 155 -21.22 7.63 -74.32
N ALA A 156 -19.93 7.34 -74.08
CA ALA A 156 -18.90 7.21 -75.11
C ALA A 156 -19.15 6.02 -76.05
N ILE A 157 -19.65 4.90 -75.53
CA ILE A 157 -20.07 3.74 -76.32
C ILE A 157 -21.30 4.10 -77.15
N GLY A 158 -22.30 4.75 -76.55
CA GLY A 158 -23.50 5.19 -77.25
C GLY A 158 -23.24 6.19 -78.38
N SER A 159 -22.30 7.12 -78.20
CA SER A 159 -21.88 8.05 -79.27
C SER A 159 -21.12 7.32 -80.39
N LYS A 160 -20.20 6.41 -80.06
CA LYS A 160 -19.51 5.57 -81.06
C LYS A 160 -20.46 4.68 -81.85
N MET A 161 -21.49 4.13 -81.19
CA MET A 161 -22.50 3.30 -81.83
C MET A 161 -23.34 4.11 -82.83
N LYS A 162 -23.67 5.36 -82.49
CA LYS A 162 -24.36 6.30 -83.40
C LYS A 162 -23.51 6.66 -84.61
N GLU A 163 -22.23 6.96 -84.41
CA GLU A 163 -21.29 7.23 -85.52
C GLU A 163 -21.13 6.02 -86.45
N LEU A 164 -21.10 4.81 -85.91
CA LEU A 164 -21.03 3.58 -86.71
C LEU A 164 -22.33 3.34 -87.49
N GLN A 165 -23.49 3.58 -86.89
CA GLN A 165 -24.80 3.46 -87.56
C GLN A 165 -25.00 4.51 -88.67
N GLU A 166 -24.47 5.73 -88.51
CA GLU A 166 -24.44 6.73 -89.59
C GLU A 166 -23.53 6.31 -90.74
N LYS A 167 -22.40 5.66 -90.44
CA LYS A 167 -21.50 5.11 -91.46
C LYS A 167 -22.02 3.87 -92.19
N THR A 168 -22.99 3.14 -91.63
CA THR A 168 -23.59 1.95 -92.27
C THR A 168 -24.86 2.27 -93.08
N LYS A 169 -25.28 3.55 -93.16
CA LYS A 169 -26.48 3.99 -93.90
C LYS A 169 -26.23 4.39 -95.37
N VAL A 170 -25.13 3.95 -95.96
CA VAL A 170 -24.78 4.11 -97.39
C VAL A 170 -24.68 2.73 -98.01
#